data_AF-A0ABD0KLM6-F1
#
_entry.id   AF-A0ABD0KLM6-F1
#
_cell.length_a   1.000
_cell.length_b   1.000
_cell.length_c   1.000
_cell.angle_alpha   90.00
_cell.angle_beta   90.00
_cell.angle_gamma   90.00
#
_symmetry.space_group_name_H-M   'P 1'
#
loop_
_entity.id
_entity.type
_entity.pdbx_description
1 polymer ?
#
loop_
_entity_poly.entity_id
_entity_poly.type
_entity_poly.pdbx_seq_one_letter_code
_entity_poly.pdbx_strand_id
1 'polypeptide(L)'
;MEERRMEALRRVCTAPVPTLSAIAMMLDLDVKPDATLQQLVMAISKGVKDAEGRDHEETTLKVVESLTHPIQITQSAPLAHSVSLRRELKLDGVITGGKDSLSFISFTRQLDAAHRRGYPEHEIMDAVITAVSPELPLRRVLEASRLDLEGMKRLIVQFFREPSPAELFTQLTQGTQQLGESAAEFVMRMMDLRQRIKHSSHSAQYPASLVDQTFRQNVLTGLTDMEMRVGLQDVLGQASCSDEDIFTKVHALGVCTRERDTKVSALAASSREQAPTTVHCNQVQREDGATVQSEVAKLTGVLEQLVARIQVLEREQGQAGGPQSSRSRYRCRQCIQANNSRCRHCWRCGSSAHFERDCTADKGRSGNAKVSR
;
A
#
# COMPACT_ATOMS: atom_id res chain seq x y z
N MET A 1 -58.45 -6.22 -25.96
CA MET A 1 -57.06 -6.69 -25.76
C MET A 1 -56.07 -5.58 -26.11
N GLU A 2 -56.15 -4.99 -27.29
CA GLU A 2 -55.29 -3.90 -27.74
C GLU A 2 -55.30 -2.67 -26.81
N GLU A 3 -56.47 -2.27 -26.30
CA GLU A 3 -56.61 -1.17 -25.32
C GLU A 3 -55.91 -1.47 -23.99
N ARG A 4 -56.01 -2.71 -23.48
CA ARG A 4 -55.31 -3.15 -22.26
C ARG A 4 -53.80 -3.17 -22.45
N ARG A 5 -53.33 -3.54 -23.64
CA ARG A 5 -51.91 -3.53 -24.00
C ARG A 5 -51.35 -2.11 -24.08
N MET A 6 -52.09 -1.18 -24.69
CA MET A 6 -51.70 0.24 -24.69
C MET A 6 -51.65 0.82 -23.27
N GLU A 7 -52.60 0.46 -22.41
CA GLU A 7 -52.61 0.88 -21.00
C GLU A 7 -51.42 0.27 -20.22
N ALA A 8 -51.12 -1.02 -20.42
CA ALA A 8 -49.95 -1.67 -19.82
C ALA A 8 -48.63 -0.97 -20.23
N LEU A 9 -48.47 -0.63 -21.52
CA LEU A 9 -47.30 0.09 -22.01
C LEU A 9 -47.18 1.51 -21.43
N ARG A 10 -48.30 2.23 -21.29
CA ARG A 10 -48.31 3.55 -20.63
C ARG A 10 -47.83 3.46 -19.20
N ARG A 11 -48.22 2.42 -18.48
CA ARG A 11 -47.83 2.19 -17.09
C ARG A 11 -46.37 1.77 -16.92
N VAL A 12 -45.82 0.99 -17.86
CA VAL A 12 -44.38 0.68 -17.87
C VAL A 12 -43.55 1.96 -18.01
N CYS A 13 -44.00 2.93 -18.80
CA CYS A 13 -43.30 4.20 -18.96
C CYS A 13 -43.30 5.09 -17.69
N THR A 14 -44.22 4.86 -16.74
CA THR A 14 -44.35 5.66 -15.51
C THR A 14 -43.96 4.90 -14.24
N ALA A 15 -43.62 3.62 -14.34
CA ALA A 15 -43.27 2.78 -13.20
C ALA A 15 -41.83 3.04 -12.68
N PRO A 16 -41.59 2.92 -11.36
CA PRO A 16 -40.26 3.10 -10.79
C PRO A 16 -39.32 1.95 -11.15
N VAL A 17 -38.01 2.21 -11.21
CA VAL A 17 -36.95 1.24 -11.55
C VAL A 17 -37.06 -0.12 -10.84
N PRO A 18 -37.29 -0.20 -9.51
CA PRO A 18 -37.44 -1.50 -8.84
C PRO A 18 -38.63 -2.31 -9.36
N THR A 19 -39.75 -1.66 -9.71
CA THR A 19 -40.91 -2.30 -10.31
C THR A 19 -40.58 -2.82 -11.71
N LEU A 20 -39.87 -2.04 -12.52
CA LEU A 20 -39.43 -2.46 -13.85
C LEU A 20 -38.47 -3.64 -13.79
N SER A 21 -37.54 -3.65 -12.83
CA SER A 21 -36.62 -4.77 -12.61
C SER A 21 -37.38 -6.05 -12.24
N ALA A 22 -38.38 -5.95 -11.35
CA ALA A 22 -39.24 -7.09 -10.98
C ALA A 22 -40.06 -7.61 -12.18
N ILE A 23 -40.61 -6.72 -13.01
CA ILE A 23 -41.33 -7.10 -14.23
C ILE A 23 -40.38 -7.83 -15.20
N ALA A 24 -39.16 -7.32 -15.40
CA ALA A 24 -38.17 -7.95 -16.28
C ALA A 24 -37.80 -9.36 -15.81
N MET A 25 -37.62 -9.56 -14.51
CA MET A 25 -37.34 -10.88 -13.93
C MET A 25 -38.50 -11.86 -14.10
N MET A 26 -39.76 -11.45 -13.85
CA MET A 26 -40.92 -12.34 -13.98
C MET A 26 -41.26 -12.69 -15.42
N LEU A 27 -40.80 -11.88 -16.38
CA LEU A 27 -40.95 -12.13 -17.81
C LEU A 27 -39.71 -12.80 -18.43
N ASP A 28 -38.74 -13.21 -17.60
CA ASP A 28 -37.45 -13.79 -18.02
C ASP A 28 -36.77 -12.98 -19.13
N LEU A 29 -36.84 -11.65 -19.04
CA LEU A 29 -36.20 -10.75 -19.99
C LEU A 29 -34.71 -10.63 -19.64
N ASP A 30 -33.85 -10.89 -20.62
CA ASP A 30 -32.39 -10.78 -20.47
C ASP A 30 -31.99 -9.30 -20.36
N VAL A 31 -31.97 -8.79 -19.13
CA VAL A 31 -31.59 -7.42 -18.79
C VAL A 31 -30.43 -7.44 -17.81
N LYS A 32 -29.37 -6.69 -18.13
CA LYS A 32 -28.18 -6.60 -17.27
C LYS A 32 -28.55 -6.01 -15.89
N PRO A 33 -27.88 -6.42 -14.80
CA PRO A 33 -28.17 -5.94 -13.45
C PRO A 33 -27.97 -4.42 -13.28
N ASP A 34 -27.12 -3.80 -14.10
CA ASP A 34 -26.86 -2.34 -14.13
C ASP A 34 -27.64 -1.62 -15.24
N ALA A 35 -28.73 -2.22 -15.76
CA ALA A 35 -29.48 -1.63 -16.86
C ALA A 35 -30.12 -0.29 -16.48
N THR A 36 -30.02 0.68 -17.38
CA THR A 36 -30.65 1.99 -17.16
C THR A 36 -32.18 1.88 -17.20
N LEU A 37 -32.89 2.82 -16.58
CA LEU A 37 -34.35 2.92 -16.64
C LEU A 37 -34.85 2.83 -18.10
N GLN A 38 -34.15 3.50 -19.02
CA GLN A 38 -34.50 3.50 -20.43
C GLN A 38 -34.33 2.12 -21.09
N GLN A 39 -33.32 1.36 -20.70
CA GLN A 39 -33.10 -0.02 -21.18
C GLN A 39 -34.17 -0.98 -20.64
N LEU A 40 -34.54 -0.84 -19.36
CA LEU A 40 -35.61 -1.63 -18.74
C LEU A 40 -36.97 -1.36 -19.39
N VAL A 41 -37.33 -0.08 -19.58
CA VAL A 41 -38.58 0.31 -20.24
C VAL A 41 -38.64 -0.23 -21.67
N MET A 42 -37.54 -0.16 -22.43
CA MET A 42 -37.48 -0.71 -23.79
C MET A 42 -37.62 -2.24 -23.81
N ALA A 43 -36.94 -2.95 -22.92
CA ALA A 43 -36.99 -4.42 -22.85
C ALA A 43 -38.40 -4.92 -22.52
N ILE A 44 -39.05 -4.31 -21.53
CA ILE A 44 -40.41 -4.68 -21.10
C ILE A 44 -41.43 -4.29 -22.17
N SER A 45 -41.31 -3.11 -22.77
CA SER A 45 -42.19 -2.69 -23.88
C SER A 45 -42.06 -3.61 -25.09
N LYS A 46 -40.85 -4.10 -25.37
CA LYS A 46 -40.60 -5.11 -26.41
C LYS A 46 -41.22 -6.46 -26.03
N GLY A 47 -41.06 -6.93 -24.79
CA GLY A 47 -41.66 -8.18 -24.32
C GLY A 47 -43.20 -8.17 -24.39
N VAL A 48 -43.84 -7.07 -23.98
CA VAL A 48 -45.29 -6.86 -24.13
C VAL A 48 -45.72 -6.79 -25.59
N LYS A 49 -44.85 -6.28 -26.47
CA LYS A 49 -45.13 -6.26 -27.90
C LYS A 49 -45.03 -7.65 -28.51
N ASP A 50 -43.95 -8.37 -28.23
CA ASP A 50 -43.67 -9.68 -28.78
C ASP A 50 -44.64 -10.76 -28.25
N ALA A 51 -45.31 -10.53 -27.12
CA ALA A 51 -46.29 -11.47 -26.57
C ALA A 51 -47.59 -11.56 -27.39
N GLU A 52 -47.81 -10.65 -28.34
CA GLU A 52 -49.00 -10.60 -29.19
C GLU A 52 -49.22 -11.89 -29.99
N GLY A 53 -50.40 -12.48 -29.84
CA GLY A 53 -50.80 -13.69 -30.55
C GLY A 53 -50.15 -14.98 -30.04
N ARG A 54 -49.45 -14.95 -28.90
CA ARG A 54 -48.90 -16.13 -28.22
C ARG A 54 -49.80 -16.55 -27.06
N ASP A 55 -49.78 -17.84 -26.71
CA ASP A 55 -50.54 -18.42 -25.59
C ASP A 55 -50.22 -17.79 -24.21
N HIS A 56 -49.18 -16.96 -24.14
CA HIS A 56 -48.72 -16.30 -22.92
C HIS A 56 -49.01 -14.78 -22.89
N GLU A 57 -49.71 -14.22 -23.90
CA GLU A 57 -50.04 -12.79 -23.96
C GLU A 57 -50.80 -12.32 -22.71
N GLU A 58 -51.78 -13.10 -22.28
CA GLU A 58 -52.59 -12.79 -21.09
C GLU A 58 -51.76 -12.82 -19.81
N THR A 59 -50.80 -13.76 -19.70
CA THR A 59 -49.88 -13.86 -18.57
C THR A 59 -48.94 -12.66 -18.53
N THR A 60 -48.39 -12.25 -19.67
CA THR A 60 -47.52 -11.07 -19.78
C THR A 60 -48.26 -9.80 -19.40
N LEU A 61 -49.48 -9.60 -19.91
CA LEU A 61 -50.29 -8.42 -19.57
C LEU A 61 -50.70 -8.40 -18.10
N LYS A 62 -51.05 -9.56 -17.51
CA LYS A 62 -51.36 -9.67 -16.07
C LYS A 62 -50.17 -9.30 -15.19
N VAL A 63 -48.96 -9.74 -15.54
CA VAL A 63 -47.73 -9.41 -14.81
C VAL A 63 -47.48 -7.91 -14.82
N VAL A 64 -47.59 -7.28 -15.99
CA VAL A 64 -47.40 -5.82 -16.13
C VAL A 64 -48.49 -5.04 -15.41
N GLU A 65 -49.76 -5.40 -15.58
CA GLU A 65 -50.87 -4.73 -14.88
C GLU A 65 -50.73 -4.86 -13.36
N SER A 66 -50.41 -6.06 -12.85
CA SER A 66 -50.30 -6.33 -11.40
C SER A 66 -49.20 -5.53 -10.71
N LEU A 67 -48.06 -5.36 -11.38
CA LEU A 67 -46.92 -4.65 -10.81
C LEU A 67 -46.95 -3.14 -11.05
N THR A 68 -47.79 -2.66 -11.98
CA THR A 68 -47.88 -1.22 -12.32
C THR A 68 -49.16 -0.54 -11.82
N HIS A 69 -49.99 -1.22 -11.04
CA HIS A 69 -51.14 -0.57 -10.40
C HIS A 69 -50.69 0.61 -9.53
N PRO A 70 -51.39 1.76 -9.60
CA PRO A 70 -51.07 2.93 -8.81
C PRO A 70 -51.25 2.58 -7.32
N ILE A 71 -50.15 2.68 -6.57
CA ILE A 71 -50.18 2.73 -5.12
C ILE A 71 -51.02 3.97 -4.76
N GLN A 72 -52.27 3.75 -4.38
CA GLN A 72 -53.03 4.77 -3.67
C GLN A 72 -52.32 4.99 -2.34
N ILE A 73 -51.65 6.13 -2.23
CA ILE A 73 -51.17 6.67 -0.96
C ILE A 73 -52.43 7.01 -0.17
N THR A 74 -52.83 6.13 0.74
CA THR A 74 -53.79 6.45 1.80
C THR A 74 -53.30 5.81 3.08
N GLN A 75 -53.31 6.60 4.13
CA GLN A 75 -52.69 6.33 5.41
C GLN A 75 -53.23 5.04 6.07
N SER A 76 -52.29 4.36 6.76
CA SER A 76 -52.49 3.49 7.94
C SER A 76 -53.50 2.34 7.86
N ALA A 77 -52.99 1.13 7.58
CA ALA A 77 -53.27 -0.10 8.35
C ALA A 77 -52.30 -1.23 7.89
N PRO A 78 -51.89 -2.14 8.78
CA PRO A 78 -50.61 -2.83 8.69
C PRO A 78 -50.65 -3.97 7.67
N LEU A 79 -49.85 -3.84 6.61
CA LEU A 79 -49.51 -4.99 5.77
C LEU A 79 -48.67 -5.95 6.61
N ALA A 80 -49.17 -7.18 6.66
CA ALA A 80 -48.59 -8.36 7.25
C ALA A 80 -47.08 -8.22 7.44
N HIS A 81 -46.66 -8.18 8.70
CA HIS A 81 -45.33 -8.63 9.03
C HIS A 81 -45.26 -10.04 8.46
N SER A 82 -44.58 -10.23 7.33
CA SER A 82 -43.83 -11.46 7.18
C SER A 82 -42.93 -11.44 8.40
N VAL A 83 -43.38 -12.09 9.49
CA VAL A 83 -42.52 -12.47 10.60
C VAL A 83 -41.57 -13.49 9.98
N SER A 84 -40.63 -12.97 9.18
CA SER A 84 -39.39 -13.63 8.97
C SER A 84 -38.89 -13.75 10.40
N LEU A 85 -38.85 -14.98 10.93
CA LEU A 85 -38.16 -15.31 12.17
C LEU A 85 -36.67 -15.01 11.95
N ARG A 86 -36.33 -13.75 11.73
CA ARG A 86 -34.98 -13.23 11.59
C ARG A 86 -34.52 -13.00 13.00
N ARG A 87 -33.33 -13.53 13.29
CA ARG A 87 -32.63 -13.19 14.53
C ARG A 87 -32.49 -11.68 14.59
N GLU A 88 -32.79 -11.10 15.75
CA GLU A 88 -32.46 -9.70 16.05
C GLU A 88 -31.01 -9.43 15.62
N LEU A 89 -30.80 -8.29 14.95
CA LEU A 89 -29.47 -7.87 14.59
C LEU A 89 -28.68 -7.58 15.87
N LYS A 90 -27.56 -8.28 16.04
CA LYS A 90 -26.61 -8.06 17.11
C LYS A 90 -25.23 -7.88 16.50
N LEU A 91 -24.52 -6.88 16.98
CA LEU A 91 -23.12 -6.73 16.65
C LEU A 91 -22.30 -7.62 17.59
N ASP A 92 -21.37 -8.36 17.02
CA ASP A 92 -20.42 -9.18 17.76
C ASP A 92 -19.30 -8.28 18.29
N GLY A 93 -19.29 -8.06 19.60
CA GLY A 93 -18.31 -7.24 20.31
C GLY A 93 -18.91 -5.98 20.94
N VAL A 94 -18.13 -5.32 21.80
CA VAL A 94 -18.54 -4.11 22.52
C VAL A 94 -17.59 -2.97 22.21
N ILE A 95 -18.12 -1.78 21.89
CA ILE A 95 -17.37 -0.55 21.71
C ILE A 95 -17.09 0.01 23.11
N THR A 96 -15.86 -0.13 23.59
CA THR A 96 -15.42 0.31 24.94
C THR A 96 -14.38 1.44 24.87
N GLY A 97 -13.81 1.71 23.69
CA GLY A 97 -12.73 2.67 23.50
C GLY A 97 -11.36 2.23 24.06
N GLY A 98 -11.28 1.02 24.63
CA GLY A 98 -10.07 0.42 25.19
C GLY A 98 -9.51 -0.73 24.33
N LYS A 99 -8.55 -1.48 24.90
CA LYS A 99 -7.82 -2.56 24.24
C LYS A 99 -8.72 -3.70 23.72
N ASP A 100 -9.81 -3.99 24.42
CA ASP A 100 -10.76 -5.05 24.05
C ASP A 100 -12.00 -4.50 23.34
N SER A 101 -11.93 -3.27 22.81
CA SER A 101 -13.01 -2.66 22.05
C SER A 101 -13.17 -3.34 20.69
N LEU A 102 -14.41 -3.48 20.24
CA LEU A 102 -14.74 -3.79 18.85
C LEU A 102 -13.95 -2.85 17.93
N SER A 103 -13.15 -3.40 17.01
CA SER A 103 -12.34 -2.59 16.09
C SER A 103 -13.20 -1.90 15.04
N PHE A 104 -12.75 -0.76 14.55
CA PHE A 104 -13.46 -0.02 13.51
C PHE A 104 -13.71 -0.87 12.25
N ILE A 105 -12.72 -1.64 11.79
CA ILE A 105 -12.84 -2.52 10.63
C ILE A 105 -13.94 -3.56 10.83
N SER A 106 -13.98 -4.19 12.01
CA SER A 106 -15.00 -5.19 12.34
C SER A 106 -16.38 -4.55 12.41
N PHE A 107 -16.49 -3.38 13.03
CA PHE A 107 -17.71 -2.59 13.11
C PHE A 107 -18.27 -2.26 11.72
N THR A 108 -17.46 -1.68 10.84
CA THR A 108 -17.86 -1.31 9.47
C THR A 108 -18.30 -2.54 8.68
N ARG A 109 -17.54 -3.66 8.77
CA ARG A 109 -17.91 -4.91 8.09
C ARG A 109 -19.25 -5.46 8.56
N GLN A 110 -19.53 -5.39 9.86
CA GLN A 110 -20.80 -5.85 10.42
C GLN A 110 -21.96 -4.95 10.00
N LEU A 111 -21.75 -3.63 9.93
CA LEU A 111 -22.73 -2.70 9.38
C LEU A 111 -23.02 -2.95 7.90
N ASP A 112 -22.00 -3.15 7.08
CA ASP A 112 -22.16 -3.44 5.66
C ASP A 112 -22.85 -4.79 5.43
N ALA A 113 -22.57 -5.78 6.30
CA ALA A 113 -23.26 -7.06 6.29
C ALA A 113 -24.74 -6.91 6.69
N ALA A 114 -25.05 -6.09 7.71
CA ALA A 114 -26.42 -5.80 8.12
C ALA A 114 -27.19 -5.09 7.00
N HIS A 115 -26.58 -4.10 6.36
CA HIS A 115 -27.19 -3.38 5.25
C HIS A 115 -27.45 -4.32 4.05
N ARG A 116 -26.47 -5.17 3.67
CA ARG A 116 -26.64 -6.18 2.60
C ARG A 116 -27.71 -7.23 2.90
N ARG A 117 -27.95 -7.54 4.18
CA ARG A 117 -29.03 -8.45 4.61
C ARG A 117 -30.41 -7.79 4.64
N GLY A 118 -30.48 -6.49 4.37
CA GLY A 118 -31.72 -5.72 4.31
C GLY A 118 -32.33 -5.44 5.69
N TYR A 119 -31.51 -5.34 6.74
CA TYR A 119 -32.00 -4.88 8.03
C TYR A 119 -32.42 -3.40 7.93
N PRO A 120 -33.57 -3.02 8.52
CA PRO A 120 -34.02 -1.65 8.50
C PRO A 120 -33.10 -0.77 9.35
N GLU A 121 -33.02 0.53 9.02
CA GLU A 121 -32.04 1.43 9.66
C GLU A 121 -32.21 1.52 11.19
N HIS A 122 -33.44 1.47 11.70
CA HIS A 122 -33.69 1.52 13.14
C HIS A 122 -33.15 0.30 13.89
N GLU A 123 -33.30 -0.92 13.34
CA GLU A 123 -32.70 -2.12 13.94
C GLU A 123 -31.17 -2.06 13.92
N ILE A 124 -30.59 -1.46 12.88
CA ILE A 124 -29.14 -1.22 12.80
C ILE A 124 -28.71 -0.21 13.87
N MET A 125 -29.46 0.88 14.06
CA MET A 125 -29.19 1.86 15.11
C MET A 125 -29.27 1.25 16.51
N ASP A 126 -30.31 0.47 16.81
CA ASP A 126 -30.48 -0.19 18.10
C ASP A 126 -29.36 -1.19 18.38
N ALA A 127 -28.94 -1.97 17.37
CA ALA A 127 -27.82 -2.88 17.47
C ALA A 127 -26.49 -2.14 17.77
N VAL A 128 -26.27 -0.97 17.16
CA VAL A 128 -25.10 -0.13 17.42
C VAL A 128 -25.13 0.43 18.84
N ILE A 129 -26.24 1.01 19.28
CA ILE A 129 -26.41 1.55 20.64
C ILE A 129 -26.15 0.46 21.68
N THR A 130 -26.67 -0.74 21.45
CA THR A 130 -26.47 -1.91 22.32
C THR A 130 -25.00 -2.34 22.37
N ALA A 131 -24.29 -2.26 21.25
CA ALA A 131 -22.87 -2.56 21.18
C ALA A 131 -21.99 -1.51 21.85
N VAL A 132 -22.46 -0.28 22.07
CA VAL A 132 -21.71 0.74 22.81
C VAL A 132 -21.83 0.49 24.32
N SER A 133 -20.67 0.43 24.99
CA SER A 133 -20.61 0.25 26.44
C SER A 133 -21.44 1.31 27.17
N PRO A 134 -22.24 0.93 28.18
CA PRO A 134 -23.10 1.87 28.92
C PRO A 134 -22.31 2.98 29.61
N GLU A 135 -21.05 2.72 29.97
CA GLU A 135 -20.17 3.69 30.63
C GLU A 135 -19.68 4.81 29.70
N LEU A 136 -19.83 4.64 28.38
CA LEU A 136 -19.35 5.63 27.42
C LEU A 136 -20.35 6.79 27.27
N PRO A 137 -19.88 8.05 27.36
CA PRO A 137 -20.69 9.22 27.01
C PRO A 137 -21.27 9.15 25.59
N LEU A 138 -20.57 8.48 24.68
CA LEU A 138 -21.01 8.22 23.31
C LEU A 138 -22.41 7.59 23.29
N ARG A 139 -22.68 6.59 24.14
CA ARG A 139 -23.98 5.91 24.17
C ARG A 139 -25.11 6.87 24.51
N ARG A 140 -24.93 7.70 25.54
CA ARG A 140 -25.91 8.73 25.94
C ARG A 140 -26.20 9.71 24.82
N VAL A 141 -25.18 10.10 24.05
CA VAL A 141 -25.35 10.98 22.88
C VAL A 141 -26.15 10.28 21.79
N LEU A 142 -25.87 9.01 21.50
CA LEU A 142 -26.58 8.23 20.49
C LEU A 142 -28.05 7.97 20.88
N GLU A 143 -28.32 7.73 22.16
CA GLU A 143 -29.68 7.51 22.67
C GLU A 143 -30.51 8.81 22.71
N ALA A 144 -29.90 9.95 23.06
CA ALA A 144 -30.61 11.22 23.21
C ALA A 144 -30.79 11.97 21.87
N SER A 145 -29.93 11.71 20.89
CA SER A 145 -29.93 12.43 19.62
C SER A 145 -30.84 11.75 18.60
N ARG A 146 -31.68 12.52 17.90
CA ARG A 146 -32.45 12.04 16.74
C ARG A 146 -31.57 12.01 15.50
N LEU A 147 -30.63 11.08 15.46
CA LEU A 147 -29.73 10.90 14.32
C LEU A 147 -30.34 9.93 13.32
N ASP A 148 -30.04 10.17 12.05
CA ASP A 148 -30.17 9.16 11.02
C ASP A 148 -28.96 8.22 11.05
N LEU A 149 -29.03 7.14 10.26
CA LEU A 149 -27.96 6.13 10.18
C LEU A 149 -26.61 6.78 9.80
N GLU A 150 -26.63 7.78 8.93
CA GLU A 150 -25.43 8.49 8.48
C GLU A 150 -24.83 9.35 9.60
N GLY A 151 -25.66 10.08 10.36
CA GLY A 151 -25.23 10.85 11.52
C GLY A 151 -24.62 9.98 12.61
N MET A 152 -25.22 8.83 12.90
CA MET A 152 -24.66 7.86 13.84
C MET A 152 -23.30 7.34 13.36
N LYS A 153 -23.19 6.95 12.08
CA LYS A 153 -21.92 6.50 11.50
C LYS A 153 -20.82 7.55 11.65
N ARG A 154 -21.10 8.82 11.36
CA ARG A 154 -20.13 9.93 11.52
C ARG A 154 -19.64 10.06 12.97
N LEU A 155 -20.54 10.01 13.96
CA LEU A 155 -20.16 10.09 15.38
C LEU A 155 -19.32 8.89 15.83
N ILE A 156 -19.69 7.67 15.41
CA ILE A 156 -18.92 6.47 15.73
C ILE A 156 -17.52 6.54 15.10
N VAL A 157 -17.40 6.93 13.82
CA VAL A 157 -16.09 7.12 13.14
C VAL A 157 -15.23 8.12 13.92
N GLN A 158 -15.82 9.26 14.34
CA GLN A 158 -15.12 10.26 15.13
C GLN A 158 -14.69 9.73 16.50
N PHE A 159 -15.51 8.89 17.14
CA PHE A 159 -15.18 8.25 18.41
C PHE A 159 -14.00 7.29 18.29
N PHE A 160 -13.94 6.50 17.20
CA PHE A 160 -12.83 5.60 16.93
C PHE A 160 -11.50 6.32 16.66
N ARG A 161 -11.53 7.62 16.37
CA ARG A 161 -10.36 8.42 15.97
C ARG A 161 -9.53 7.71 14.90
N GLU A 162 -10.20 7.13 13.91
CA GLU A 162 -9.49 6.37 12.90
C GLU A 162 -8.59 7.31 12.08
N PRO A 163 -7.29 6.99 11.94
CA PRO A 163 -6.38 7.78 11.14
C PRO A 163 -6.85 7.84 9.69
N SER A 164 -6.69 9.01 9.07
CA SER A 164 -7.08 9.20 7.68
C SER A 164 -6.30 8.28 6.73
N PRO A 165 -6.81 7.96 5.53
CA PRO A 165 -6.06 7.17 4.56
C PRO A 165 -4.68 7.77 4.24
N ALA A 166 -4.55 9.10 4.24
CA ALA A 166 -3.28 9.80 4.05
C ALA A 166 -2.30 9.60 5.22
N GLU A 167 -2.80 9.64 6.47
CA GLU A 167 -2.00 9.34 7.65
C GLU A 167 -1.54 7.88 7.66
N LEU A 168 -2.44 6.94 7.36
CA LEU A 168 -2.11 5.53 7.25
C LEU A 168 -1.06 5.27 6.15
N PHE A 169 -1.20 5.89 4.98
CA PHE A 169 -0.23 5.77 3.90
C PHE A 169 1.13 6.38 4.27
N THR A 170 1.12 7.49 5.01
CA THR A 170 2.34 8.09 5.57
C THR A 170 3.01 7.15 6.55
N GLN A 171 2.25 6.54 7.48
CA GLN A 171 2.76 5.54 8.42
C GLN A 171 3.33 4.32 7.71
N LEU A 172 2.70 3.86 6.62
CA LEU A 172 3.23 2.77 5.79
C LEU A 172 4.55 3.17 5.11
N THR A 173 4.63 4.39 4.60
CA THR A 173 5.83 4.88 3.89
C THR A 173 7.01 5.16 4.82
N GLN A 174 6.74 5.47 6.08
CA GLN A 174 7.76 5.76 7.10
C GLN A 174 7.97 4.57 8.05
N GLY A 175 7.34 3.43 7.76
CA GLY A 175 7.33 2.28 8.63
C GLY A 175 8.71 1.63 8.75
N THR A 176 9.30 1.71 9.93
CA THR A 176 10.51 0.97 10.30
C THR A 176 10.27 0.12 11.54
N GLN A 177 11.04 -0.96 11.68
CA GLN A 177 11.01 -1.82 12.85
C GLN A 177 11.47 -1.03 14.07
N GLN A 178 10.64 -1.01 15.11
CA GLN A 178 10.87 -0.26 16.34
C GLN A 178 11.85 -0.98 17.26
N LEU A 179 12.41 -0.26 18.23
CA LEU A 179 13.31 -0.84 19.23
C LEU A 179 12.53 -1.85 20.10
N GLY A 180 12.99 -3.09 20.13
CA GLY A 180 12.35 -4.18 20.88
C GLY A 180 11.17 -4.85 20.16
N GLU A 181 10.77 -4.36 18.99
CA GLU A 181 9.78 -5.03 18.12
C GLU A 181 10.47 -6.17 17.37
N SER A 182 9.89 -7.38 17.42
CA SER A 182 10.36 -8.49 16.59
C SER A 182 10.04 -8.24 15.12
N ALA A 183 10.78 -8.86 14.21
CA ALA A 183 10.53 -8.69 12.79
C ALA A 183 9.14 -9.20 12.36
N ALA A 184 8.63 -10.25 13.01
CA ALA A 184 7.27 -10.76 12.78
C ALA A 184 6.21 -9.72 13.18
N GLU A 185 6.37 -9.08 14.34
CA GLU A 185 5.48 -8.00 14.79
C GLU A 185 5.53 -6.80 13.83
N PHE A 186 6.72 -6.40 13.40
CA PHE A 186 6.89 -5.35 12.40
C PHE A 186 6.13 -5.66 11.10
N VAL A 187 6.31 -6.86 10.55
CA VAL A 187 5.64 -7.29 9.31
C VAL A 187 4.13 -7.30 9.50
N MET A 188 3.61 -7.83 10.62
CA MET A 188 2.16 -7.79 10.90
C MET A 188 1.63 -6.37 10.97
N ARG A 189 2.36 -5.45 11.62
CA ARG A 189 1.97 -4.04 11.68
C ARG A 189 1.92 -3.40 10.29
N MET A 190 2.89 -3.69 9.43
CA MET A 190 2.91 -3.20 8.04
C MET A 190 1.77 -3.81 7.21
N MET A 191 1.44 -5.08 7.44
CA MET A 191 0.29 -5.75 6.81
C MET A 191 -1.03 -5.13 7.24
N ASP A 192 -1.20 -4.86 8.54
CA ASP A 192 -2.37 -4.17 9.08
C ASP A 192 -2.54 -2.78 8.44
N LEU A 193 -1.48 -1.98 8.39
CA LEU A 193 -1.51 -0.66 7.73
C LEU A 193 -1.95 -0.77 6.26
N ARG A 194 -1.35 -1.69 5.49
CA ARG A 194 -1.71 -1.94 4.09
C ARG A 194 -3.19 -2.33 3.96
N GLN A 195 -3.69 -3.23 4.80
CA GLN A 195 -5.08 -3.65 4.74
C GLN A 195 -6.04 -2.53 5.15
N ARG A 196 -5.70 -1.74 6.17
CA ARG A 196 -6.51 -0.59 6.59
C ARG A 196 -6.64 0.48 5.52
N ILE A 197 -5.56 0.75 4.78
CA ILE A 197 -5.62 1.68 3.64
C ILE A 197 -6.57 1.15 2.56
N LYS A 198 -6.45 -0.14 2.20
CA LYS A 198 -7.29 -0.79 1.19
C LYS A 198 -8.78 -0.84 1.55
N HIS A 199 -9.08 -1.00 2.84
CA HIS A 199 -10.46 -1.09 3.35
C HIS A 199 -11.01 0.24 3.88
N SER A 200 -10.23 1.32 3.85
CA SER A 200 -10.72 2.63 4.25
C SER A 200 -11.89 3.06 3.37
N SER A 201 -12.86 3.78 3.94
CA SER A 201 -14.03 4.28 3.20
C SER A 201 -13.66 5.20 2.02
N HIS A 202 -12.41 5.66 1.96
CA HIS A 202 -11.83 6.44 0.87
C HIS A 202 -10.76 5.67 0.08
N SER A 203 -10.88 4.35 -0.01
CA SER A 203 -9.96 3.44 -0.70
C SER A 203 -9.65 3.84 -2.16
N ALA A 204 -10.49 4.66 -2.78
CA ALA A 204 -10.24 5.25 -4.10
C ALA A 204 -9.05 6.23 -4.17
N GLN A 205 -8.56 6.76 -3.03
CA GLN A 205 -7.44 7.72 -3.02
C GLN A 205 -6.09 7.10 -3.44
N TYR A 206 -5.90 5.80 -3.19
CA TYR A 206 -4.63 5.13 -3.49
C TYR A 206 -4.91 3.84 -4.28
N PRO A 207 -4.31 3.68 -5.47
CA PRO A 207 -4.45 2.43 -6.22
C PRO A 207 -3.83 1.28 -5.42
N ALA A 208 -4.52 0.14 -5.35
CA ALA A 208 -4.10 -1.01 -4.56
C ALA A 208 -2.66 -1.48 -4.88
N SER A 209 -2.26 -1.40 -6.16
CA SER A 209 -0.92 -1.72 -6.63
C SER A 209 0.18 -0.85 -5.99
N LEU A 210 -0.08 0.45 -5.81
CA LEU A 210 0.85 1.36 -5.14
C LEU A 210 0.99 1.00 -3.67
N VAL A 211 -0.13 0.74 -2.98
CA VAL A 211 -0.11 0.37 -1.56
C VAL A 211 0.68 -0.94 -1.36
N ASP A 212 0.47 -1.93 -2.22
CA ASP A 212 1.21 -3.20 -2.20
C ASP A 212 2.69 -3.02 -2.49
N GLN A 213 3.05 -2.21 -3.48
CA GLN A 213 4.44 -1.90 -3.79
C GLN A 213 5.13 -1.18 -2.63
N THR A 214 4.49 -0.15 -2.07
CA THR A 214 5.00 0.60 -0.92
C THR A 214 5.18 -0.30 0.29
N PHE A 215 4.22 -1.20 0.55
CA PHE A 215 4.34 -2.20 1.61
C PHE A 215 5.57 -3.08 1.42
N ARG A 216 5.74 -3.72 0.24
CA ARG A 216 6.88 -4.62 -0.01
C ARG A 216 8.22 -3.89 0.13
N GLN A 217 8.30 -2.69 -0.43
CA GLN A 217 9.50 -1.86 -0.34
C GLN A 217 9.83 -1.51 1.12
N ASN A 218 8.84 -1.05 1.90
CA ASN A 218 9.07 -0.63 3.28
C ASN A 218 9.32 -1.80 4.22
N VAL A 219 8.73 -2.98 3.99
CA VAL A 219 9.12 -4.18 4.76
C VAL A 219 10.58 -4.53 4.50
N LEU A 220 11.03 -4.49 3.24
CA LEU A 220 12.44 -4.76 2.90
C LEU A 220 13.41 -3.71 3.46
N THR A 221 13.07 -2.42 3.45
CA THR A 221 14.00 -1.38 3.93
C THR A 221 13.87 -1.07 5.42
N GLY A 222 12.71 -1.36 6.01
CA GLY A 222 12.38 -1.01 7.39
C GLY A 222 12.83 -2.04 8.44
N LEU A 223 13.18 -3.26 8.02
CA LEU A 223 13.77 -4.27 8.90
C LEU A 223 15.20 -3.88 9.33
N THR A 224 15.50 -4.12 10.61
CA THR A 224 16.82 -3.81 11.18
C THR A 224 17.88 -4.84 10.76
N ASP A 225 17.55 -6.13 10.82
CA ASP A 225 18.45 -7.23 10.49
C ASP A 225 18.71 -7.32 8.96
N MET A 226 19.98 -7.35 8.57
CA MET A 226 20.38 -7.53 7.17
C MET A 226 20.13 -8.95 6.66
N GLU A 227 20.33 -9.98 7.50
CA GLU A 227 20.12 -11.37 7.10
C GLU A 227 18.64 -11.61 6.76
N MET A 228 17.75 -11.08 7.60
CA MET A 228 16.31 -11.15 7.37
C MET A 228 15.87 -10.40 6.10
N ARG A 229 16.47 -9.24 5.81
CA ARG A 229 16.18 -8.48 4.58
C ARG A 229 16.56 -9.25 3.32
N VAL A 230 17.77 -9.79 3.28
CA VAL A 230 18.24 -10.62 2.16
C VAL A 230 17.37 -11.87 2.03
N GLY A 231 17.05 -12.52 3.16
CA GLY A 231 16.22 -13.70 3.20
C GLY A 231 14.77 -13.50 2.75
N LEU A 232 14.23 -12.28 2.79
CA LEU A 232 12.87 -11.95 2.36
C LEU A 232 12.78 -11.38 0.95
N GLN A 233 13.92 -11.07 0.32
CA GLN A 233 13.97 -10.43 -0.98
C GLN A 233 13.39 -11.30 -2.10
N ASP A 234 13.50 -12.63 -1.97
CA ASP A 234 12.91 -13.61 -2.90
C ASP A 234 11.37 -13.56 -2.89
N VAL A 235 10.77 -13.50 -1.70
CA VAL A 235 9.30 -13.46 -1.54
C VAL A 235 8.77 -12.06 -1.89
N LEU A 236 9.37 -11.00 -1.34
CA LEU A 236 8.89 -9.62 -1.52
C LEU A 236 9.27 -9.01 -2.87
N GLY A 237 10.16 -9.64 -3.64
CA GLY A 237 10.44 -9.26 -5.03
C GLY A 237 9.33 -9.66 -5.99
N GLN A 238 8.48 -10.62 -5.61
CA GLN A 238 7.39 -11.10 -6.45
C GLN A 238 6.13 -10.26 -6.24
N ALA A 239 5.50 -9.82 -7.35
CA ALA A 239 4.29 -9.00 -7.27
C ALA A 239 3.07 -9.78 -6.71
N SER A 240 3.10 -11.11 -6.78
CA SER A 240 2.03 -12.03 -6.41
C SER A 240 2.28 -12.78 -5.09
N CYS A 241 3.20 -12.32 -4.24
CA CYS A 241 3.45 -12.96 -2.95
C CYS A 241 2.20 -12.93 -2.06
N SER A 242 1.84 -14.06 -1.44
CA SER A 242 0.75 -14.11 -0.48
C SER A 242 1.22 -13.65 0.91
N ASP A 243 0.30 -13.20 1.74
CA ASP A 243 0.60 -12.80 3.12
C ASP A 243 1.14 -13.99 3.94
N GLU A 244 0.62 -15.19 3.67
CA GLU A 244 1.05 -16.44 4.30
C GLU A 244 2.52 -16.76 3.95
N ASP A 245 2.93 -16.58 2.70
CA ASP A 245 4.31 -16.84 2.27
C ASP A 245 5.29 -15.90 2.98
N ILE A 246 4.94 -14.61 3.06
CA ILE A 246 5.76 -13.60 3.74
C ILE A 246 5.89 -13.98 5.22
N PHE A 247 4.78 -14.24 5.89
CA PHE A 247 4.77 -14.49 7.32
C PHE A 247 5.50 -15.79 7.68
N THR A 248 5.30 -16.86 6.89
CA THR A 248 6.00 -18.14 7.04
C THR A 248 7.50 -17.95 6.91
N LYS A 249 7.95 -17.19 5.90
CA LYS A 249 9.37 -16.93 5.67
C LYS A 249 9.99 -16.10 6.80
N VAL A 250 9.31 -15.04 7.26
CA VAL A 250 9.77 -14.22 8.40
C VAL A 250 9.94 -15.08 9.65
N HIS A 251 8.97 -15.93 9.95
CA HIS A 251 9.03 -16.81 11.11
C HIS A 251 10.17 -17.82 10.99
N ALA A 252 10.34 -18.47 9.84
CA ALA A 252 11.43 -19.42 9.60
C ALA A 252 12.81 -18.77 9.79
N LEU A 253 13.02 -17.57 9.23
CA LEU A 253 14.26 -16.81 9.38
C LEU A 253 14.49 -16.42 10.85
N GLY A 254 13.44 -15.98 11.56
CA GLY A 254 13.52 -15.61 12.98
C GLY A 254 13.87 -16.78 13.91
N VAL A 255 13.41 -18.00 13.59
CA VAL A 255 13.81 -19.21 14.34
C VAL A 255 15.28 -19.51 14.10
N CYS A 256 15.74 -19.48 12.84
CA CYS A 256 17.15 -19.73 12.50
C CYS A 256 18.11 -18.71 13.15
N THR A 257 17.77 -17.41 13.15
CA THR A 257 18.61 -16.39 13.80
C THR A 257 18.66 -16.58 15.32
N ARG A 258 17.53 -16.91 15.96
CA ARG A 258 17.49 -17.21 17.40
C ARG A 258 18.31 -18.46 17.76
N GLU A 259 18.25 -19.50 16.93
CA GLU A 259 19.11 -20.69 17.10
C GLU A 259 20.60 -20.36 16.94
N ARG A 260 20.94 -19.49 15.99
CA ARG A 260 22.33 -19.02 15.80
C ARG A 260 22.79 -18.23 17.02
N ASP A 261 21.99 -17.29 17.50
CA ASP A 261 22.33 -16.42 18.62
C ASP A 261 22.42 -17.18 19.95
N THR A 262 21.57 -18.20 20.15
CA THR A 262 21.68 -19.09 21.32
C THR A 262 22.95 -19.93 21.28
N LYS A 263 23.34 -20.48 20.11
CA LYS A 263 24.61 -21.18 19.94
C LYS A 263 25.80 -20.27 20.18
N VAL A 264 25.81 -19.07 19.60
CA VAL A 264 26.88 -18.08 19.80
C VAL A 264 26.97 -17.65 21.27
N SER A 265 25.84 -17.41 21.92
CA SER A 265 25.79 -17.03 23.34
C SER A 265 26.24 -18.17 24.25
N ALA A 266 25.87 -19.42 23.95
CA ALA A 266 26.32 -20.59 24.69
C ALA A 266 27.85 -20.79 24.56
N LEU A 267 28.40 -20.58 23.36
CA LEU A 267 29.84 -20.61 23.13
C LEU A 267 30.56 -19.47 23.88
N ALA A 268 30.00 -18.25 23.87
CA ALA A 268 30.56 -17.11 24.59
C ALA A 268 30.50 -17.29 26.11
N ALA A 269 29.43 -17.88 26.64
CA ALA A 269 29.29 -18.23 28.06
C ALA A 269 30.28 -19.33 28.46
N SER A 270 30.43 -20.36 27.63
CA SER A 270 31.38 -21.45 27.85
C SER A 270 32.84 -20.98 27.80
N SER A 271 33.18 -19.96 27.00
CA SER A 271 34.51 -19.35 26.98
C SER A 271 34.79 -18.41 28.16
N ARG A 272 33.77 -18.01 28.93
CA ARG A 272 33.94 -17.10 30.08
C ARG A 272 34.21 -17.83 31.41
N GLU A 273 33.92 -19.14 31.47
CA GLU A 273 34.16 -19.99 32.65
C GLU A 273 35.46 -20.81 32.57
N GLN A 274 36.17 -20.80 31.44
CA GLN A 274 37.47 -21.45 31.30
C GLN A 274 38.49 -20.50 30.67
N ALA A 275 39.45 -20.03 31.48
CA ALA A 275 40.74 -19.60 30.95
C ALA A 275 41.33 -20.79 30.16
N PRO A 276 41.81 -20.61 28.92
CA PRO A 276 42.09 -21.73 28.04
C PRO A 276 43.35 -22.48 28.47
N THR A 277 43.20 -23.56 29.23
CA THR A 277 44.17 -24.65 29.23
C THR A 277 43.91 -25.52 28.02
N THR A 278 44.70 -25.26 26.97
CA THR A 278 44.99 -26.16 25.85
C THR A 278 43.80 -26.69 25.04
N VAL A 279 43.56 -26.08 23.88
CA VAL A 279 42.74 -26.66 22.80
C VAL A 279 43.66 -27.52 21.93
N HIS A 280 43.48 -28.85 21.97
CA HIS A 280 44.09 -29.74 20.98
C HIS A 280 43.26 -29.66 19.69
N CYS A 281 43.78 -28.93 18.70
CA CYS A 281 43.28 -28.95 17.33
C CYS A 281 44.22 -29.84 16.49
N ASN A 282 43.65 -30.64 15.59
CA ASN A 282 44.39 -31.45 14.63
C ASN A 282 45.38 -30.57 13.85
N GLN A 283 46.62 -31.04 13.77
CA GLN A 283 47.79 -30.32 13.28
C GLN A 283 47.57 -29.78 11.85
N VAL A 284 47.38 -28.46 11.76
CA VAL A 284 47.89 -27.67 10.64
C VAL A 284 49.05 -26.89 11.23
N GLN A 285 50.22 -26.98 10.59
CA GLN A 285 51.47 -26.37 11.06
C GLN A 285 51.24 -24.90 11.38
N ARG A 286 51.20 -24.60 12.68
CA ARG A 286 51.12 -23.23 13.20
C ARG A 286 52.55 -22.74 13.33
N GLU A 287 52.92 -21.75 12.52
CA GLU A 287 54.14 -20.99 12.73
C GLU A 287 54.07 -20.28 14.09
N ASP A 288 55.18 -20.30 14.82
CA ASP A 288 55.27 -19.85 16.21
C ASP A 288 54.69 -18.46 16.42
N GLY A 289 53.82 -18.32 17.43
CA GLY A 289 53.18 -17.04 17.79
C GLY A 289 54.16 -15.94 18.18
N ALA A 290 55.41 -16.30 18.54
CA ALA A 290 56.51 -15.36 18.73
C ALA A 290 56.91 -14.67 17.41
N THR A 291 56.83 -15.39 16.29
CA THR A 291 57.12 -14.89 14.95
C THR A 291 56.02 -13.92 14.51
N VAL A 292 54.74 -14.27 14.72
CA VAL A 292 53.61 -13.40 14.37
C VAL A 292 53.58 -12.13 15.22
N GLN A 293 53.89 -12.21 16.52
CA GLN A 293 54.01 -11.01 17.37
C GLN A 293 55.23 -10.17 17.02
N SER A 294 56.36 -10.80 16.63
CA SER A 294 57.53 -10.10 16.10
C SER A 294 57.22 -9.39 14.78
N GLU A 295 56.46 -10.01 13.88
CA GLU A 295 56.06 -9.42 12.62
C GLU A 295 55.03 -8.30 12.79
N VAL A 296 54.05 -8.46 13.69
CA VAL A 296 53.12 -7.38 14.04
C VAL A 296 53.88 -6.21 14.67
N ALA A 297 54.86 -6.46 15.55
CA ALA A 297 55.70 -5.39 16.11
C ALA A 297 56.56 -4.71 15.04
N LYS A 298 57.12 -5.46 14.08
CA LYS A 298 57.85 -4.92 12.93
C LYS A 298 56.94 -4.08 12.03
N LEU A 299 55.74 -4.57 11.70
CA LEU A 299 54.76 -3.86 10.88
C LEU A 299 54.26 -2.60 11.58
N THR A 300 54.05 -2.66 12.89
CA THR A 300 53.68 -1.48 13.70
C THR A 300 54.81 -0.45 13.70
N GLY A 301 56.07 -0.87 13.85
CA GLY A 301 57.23 0.01 13.74
C GLY A 301 57.43 0.60 12.33
N VAL A 302 57.18 -0.18 11.27
CA VAL A 302 57.20 0.32 9.88
C VAL A 302 56.09 1.35 9.65
N LEU A 303 54.91 1.15 10.24
CA LEU A 303 53.79 2.08 10.17
C LEU A 303 54.12 3.39 10.90
N GLU A 304 54.72 3.32 12.09
CA GLU A 304 55.19 4.49 12.83
C GLU A 304 56.27 5.26 12.06
N GLN A 305 57.21 4.56 11.41
CA GLN A 305 58.22 5.19 10.55
C GLN A 305 57.59 5.82 9.29
N LEU A 306 56.58 5.20 8.69
CA LEU A 306 55.84 5.78 7.56
C LEU A 306 55.07 7.03 7.97
N VAL A 307 54.41 7.01 9.12
CA VAL A 307 53.70 8.18 9.67
C VAL A 307 54.68 9.30 9.99
N ALA A 308 55.83 9.00 10.60
CA ALA A 308 56.86 10.00 10.85
C ALA A 308 57.40 10.61 9.54
N ARG A 309 57.59 9.78 8.51
CA ARG A 309 58.08 10.21 7.20
C ARG A 309 57.03 11.03 6.43
N ILE A 310 55.74 10.70 6.57
CA ILE A 310 54.61 11.51 6.05
C ILE A 310 54.58 12.87 6.77
N GLN A 311 54.74 12.91 8.09
CA GLN A 311 54.76 14.17 8.84
C GLN A 311 56.00 15.04 8.55
N VAL A 312 57.13 14.44 8.17
CA VAL A 312 58.31 15.18 7.67
C VAL A 312 58.06 15.69 6.26
N LEU A 313 57.50 14.86 5.37
CA LEU A 313 57.11 15.28 4.01
C LEU A 313 56.03 16.37 4.01
N GLU A 314 55.09 16.37 4.97
CA GLU A 314 54.09 17.42 5.15
C GLU A 314 54.71 18.74 5.63
N ARG A 315 55.75 18.67 6.48
CA ARG A 315 56.52 19.86 6.90
C ARG A 315 57.43 20.38 5.80
N GLU A 316 57.97 19.51 4.95
CA GLU A 316 58.80 19.88 3.79
C GLU A 316 57.94 20.36 2.60
N GLN A 317 56.70 19.87 2.45
CA GLN A 317 55.73 20.33 1.42
C GLN A 317 54.95 21.59 1.82
N GLY A 318 55.16 22.13 3.02
CA GLY A 318 54.68 23.45 3.43
C GLY A 318 55.21 24.63 2.59
N GLN A 319 56.13 24.39 1.64
CA GLN A 319 56.68 25.41 0.73
C GLN A 319 56.74 25.03 -0.76
N ALA A 320 56.12 23.92 -1.20
CA ALA A 320 56.00 23.61 -2.62
C ALA A 320 54.61 23.02 -2.93
N GLY A 321 53.81 23.79 -3.68
CA GLY A 321 52.40 23.53 -3.95
C GLY A 321 52.11 22.15 -4.55
N GLY A 322 51.33 21.36 -3.80
CA GLY A 322 50.64 20.17 -4.29
C GLY A 322 49.39 20.50 -5.13
N PRO A 323 48.91 19.55 -5.96
CA PRO A 323 48.04 19.82 -7.10
C PRO A 323 46.62 20.11 -6.67
N GLN A 324 46.15 21.31 -6.99
CA GLN A 324 44.72 21.60 -7.01
C GLN A 324 44.03 20.67 -8.03
N SER A 325 43.15 19.83 -7.50
CA SER A 325 41.95 19.33 -8.15
C SER A 325 41.52 20.23 -9.31
N SER A 326 41.59 19.65 -10.50
CA SER A 326 41.18 20.17 -11.80
C SER A 326 39.93 21.05 -11.80
N ARG A 327 40.13 22.37 -11.65
CA ARG A 327 39.40 23.36 -12.46
C ARG A 327 40.34 23.78 -13.57
N SER A 328 40.39 22.98 -14.63
CA SER A 328 41.15 23.29 -15.84
C SER A 328 40.81 24.71 -16.27
N ARG A 329 41.80 25.62 -16.18
CA ARG A 329 41.69 26.91 -16.86
C ARG A 329 41.59 26.58 -18.34
N TYR A 330 40.38 26.68 -18.86
CA TYR A 330 40.12 26.41 -20.25
C TYR A 330 41.03 27.29 -21.12
N ARG A 331 41.81 26.63 -21.98
CA ARG A 331 42.73 27.24 -22.94
C ARG A 331 42.43 26.59 -24.30
N CYS A 332 42.46 27.37 -25.38
CA CYS A 332 42.32 26.80 -26.72
C CYS A 332 43.53 25.91 -27.05
N ARG A 333 43.37 24.97 -27.99
CA ARG A 333 44.44 24.04 -28.39
C ARG A 333 45.75 24.71 -28.77
N GLN A 334 45.70 25.85 -29.45
CA GLN A 334 46.91 26.60 -29.84
C GLN A 334 47.64 27.18 -28.62
N CYS A 335 46.91 27.75 -27.65
CA CYS A 335 47.54 28.26 -26.43
C CYS A 335 48.07 27.15 -25.52
N ILE A 336 47.50 25.94 -25.60
CA ILE A 336 48.05 24.76 -24.94
C ILE A 336 49.38 24.36 -25.58
N GLN A 337 49.45 24.30 -26.92
CA GLN A 337 50.68 23.95 -27.64
C GLN A 337 51.78 25.00 -27.49
N ALA A 338 51.42 26.28 -27.43
CA ALA A 338 52.36 27.38 -27.20
C ALA A 338 52.71 27.59 -25.70
N ASN A 339 52.23 26.72 -24.81
CA ASN A 339 52.36 26.80 -23.36
C ASN A 339 52.08 28.18 -22.75
N ASN A 340 51.10 28.90 -23.31
CA ASN A 340 50.72 30.21 -22.82
C ASN A 340 49.77 30.08 -21.62
N SER A 341 50.05 30.83 -20.56
CA SER A 341 49.35 30.74 -19.28
C SER A 341 48.02 31.51 -19.25
N ARG A 342 47.81 32.46 -20.18
CA ARG A 342 46.58 33.23 -20.37
C ARG A 342 46.06 33.06 -21.80
N CYS A 343 44.83 32.55 -21.94
CA CYS A 343 44.15 32.41 -23.23
C CYS A 343 42.97 33.38 -23.27
N ARG A 344 42.99 34.33 -24.23
CA ARG A 344 41.87 35.24 -24.53
C ARG A 344 41.15 34.89 -25.84
N HIS A 345 41.40 33.69 -26.34
CA HIS A 345 40.86 33.20 -27.60
C HIS A 345 39.69 32.27 -27.34
N CYS A 346 38.78 32.15 -28.30
CA CYS A 346 37.72 31.14 -28.29
C CYS A 346 38.33 29.75 -28.08
N TRP A 347 37.86 29.03 -27.07
CA TRP A 347 38.43 27.72 -26.70
C TRP A 347 38.14 26.63 -27.72
N ARG A 348 37.11 26.83 -28.54
CA ARG A 348 36.65 25.88 -29.56
C ARG A 348 37.44 26.00 -30.88
N CYS A 349 37.64 27.21 -31.40
CA CYS A 349 38.31 27.43 -32.69
C CYS A 349 39.67 28.15 -32.60
N GLY A 350 40.00 28.74 -31.45
CA GLY A 350 41.27 29.46 -31.24
C GLY A 350 41.30 30.91 -31.75
N SER A 351 40.18 31.46 -32.24
CA SER A 351 40.10 32.86 -32.71
C SER A 351 40.12 33.87 -31.55
N SER A 352 40.76 35.02 -31.74
CA SER A 352 40.77 36.14 -30.79
C SER A 352 39.56 37.08 -30.91
N ALA A 353 38.73 36.92 -31.94
CA ALA A 353 37.63 37.85 -32.23
C ALA A 353 36.36 37.60 -31.42
N HIS A 354 36.18 36.42 -30.84
CA HIS A 354 34.99 36.03 -30.09
C HIS A 354 35.30 35.05 -28.97
N PHE A 355 34.35 34.88 -28.03
CA PHE A 355 34.40 33.86 -26.98
C PHE A 355 33.47 32.67 -27.31
N GLU A 356 33.58 31.56 -26.57
CA GLU A 356 32.92 30.28 -26.89
C GLU A 356 31.40 30.38 -27.13
N ARG A 357 30.72 31.30 -26.43
CA ARG A 357 29.27 31.50 -26.54
C ARG A 357 28.82 31.95 -27.94
N ASP A 358 29.69 32.65 -28.67
CA ASP A 358 29.40 33.21 -29.99
C ASP A 358 30.14 32.43 -31.10
N CYS A 359 30.67 31.25 -30.78
CA CYS A 359 31.41 30.44 -31.73
C CYS A 359 30.46 29.65 -32.63
N THR A 360 30.39 30.03 -33.90
CA THR A 360 29.60 29.33 -34.93
C THR A 360 30.27 28.07 -35.48
N ALA A 361 31.41 27.64 -34.92
CA ALA A 361 32.09 26.42 -35.32
C ALA A 361 31.31 25.17 -34.84
N ASP A 362 30.69 24.49 -35.79
CA ASP A 362 29.72 23.42 -35.57
C ASP A 362 30.30 22.19 -34.83
N LYS A 363 29.45 21.45 -34.11
CA LYS A 363 29.81 20.23 -33.35
C LYS A 363 30.05 19.04 -34.30
N GLY A 364 31.19 19.03 -35.01
CA GLY A 364 31.57 17.93 -35.90
C GLY A 364 32.72 17.07 -35.36
N ARG A 365 32.42 15.98 -34.63
CA ARG A 365 33.27 14.78 -34.62
C ARG A 365 32.42 13.55 -34.92
N SER A 366 32.26 13.29 -36.22
CA SER A 366 31.95 12.00 -36.84
C SER A 366 32.87 11.98 -38.06
N GLY A 367 33.86 11.10 -38.18
CA GLY A 367 33.65 9.67 -38.38
C GLY A 367 33.65 9.36 -39.89
N ASN A 368 34.86 9.29 -40.47
CA ASN A 368 35.24 8.66 -41.75
C ASN A 368 34.90 9.29 -43.13
N ALA A 369 35.84 9.06 -44.08
CA ALA A 369 35.87 9.36 -45.53
C ALA A 369 36.12 10.84 -45.92
N LYS A 370 36.95 11.20 -46.91
CA LYS A 370 37.59 10.47 -48.02
C LYS A 370 38.78 11.33 -48.51
N VAL A 371 39.89 10.70 -48.86
CA VAL A 371 40.96 11.30 -49.68
C VAL A 371 40.37 11.66 -51.05
N SER A 372 40.63 12.86 -51.58
CA SER A 372 40.67 13.13 -53.02
C SER A 372 41.35 14.46 -53.34
N ARG A 373 42.48 14.29 -54.06
CA ARG A 373 43.27 15.21 -54.90
C ARG A 373 44.01 16.36 -54.26
#